data_AF-K2E5A8-F1
#
_entry.id   AF-K2E5A8-F1
#
_cell.length_a   1.000
_cell.length_b   1.000
_cell.length_c   1.000
_cell.angle_alpha   90.00
_cell.angle_beta   90.00
_cell.angle_gamma   90.00
#
_symmetry.space_group_name_H-M   'P 1'
#
loop_
_entity.id
_entity.type
_entity.pdbx_description
1 polymer ?
#
loop_
_entity_poly.entity_id
_entity_poly.type
_entity_poly.pdbx_seq_one_letter_code
_entity_poly.pdbx_strand_id
1 'polypeptide(L)'
;LKSDDVVLIDGGPMMGKIVSDWSQGIAKTTSGVLAFPKDHFIVRMAEQTLPQTIKRSKSACCQCFRCSDLCPRNLIGHEIYPHMTMRSLDYNQADPSKHITSAFLCSQCGVCELIACDFMLLSPRKIFAAYRKELVKKGVKNPHTRTKITPNSQFANRKISIPMLLKKLDLVKYDVELQYEEGVQPVKKVRIPLNKHAGRPALPQVKTGQKVKMCDIIASTPDDALGAVYHASIGGKVTEINNEWIEIS
;
A
#
# COMPACT_ATOMS: atom_id res chain seq x y z
N LEU A 1 11.59 -9.15 19.50
CA LEU A 1 10.31 -8.45 19.83
C LEU A 1 9.28 -9.52 20.15
N LYS A 2 8.50 -9.39 21.23
CA LYS A 2 7.36 -10.29 21.47
C LYS A 2 6.29 -10.01 20.39
N SER A 3 5.52 -11.03 19.96
CA SER A 3 4.51 -10.89 18.88
C SER A 3 3.56 -9.73 19.12
N ASP A 4 3.23 -9.47 20.38
CA ASP A 4 2.20 -8.51 20.77
C ASP A 4 2.64 -7.04 20.61
N ASP A 5 3.93 -6.80 20.39
CA ASP A 5 4.50 -5.45 20.23
C ASP A 5 4.88 -5.13 18.78
N VAL A 6 4.59 -6.03 17.85
CA VAL A 6 4.97 -5.89 16.43
C VAL A 6 3.75 -5.64 15.56
N VAL A 7 3.88 -4.64 14.69
CA VAL A 7 2.96 -4.37 13.59
C VAL A 7 3.62 -4.78 12.29
N LEU A 8 2.95 -5.63 11.52
CA LEU A 8 3.39 -6.03 10.19
C LEU A 8 2.81 -5.10 9.13
N ILE A 9 3.64 -4.74 8.15
CA ILE A 9 3.24 -3.97 6.97
C ILE A 9 3.54 -4.82 5.73
N ASP A 10 2.50 -5.12 4.95
CA ASP A 10 2.61 -5.77 3.64
C ASP A 10 2.93 -4.71 2.59
N GLY A 11 4.10 -4.83 1.97
CA GLY A 11 4.64 -3.92 0.97
C GLY A 11 5.76 -3.03 1.50
N GLY A 12 5.98 -1.89 0.85
CA GLY A 12 7.03 -0.94 1.23
C GLY A 12 6.64 -0.02 2.39
N PRO A 13 7.63 0.68 3.00
CA PRO A 13 7.40 1.52 4.18
C PRO A 13 6.47 2.72 3.94
N MET A 14 6.31 3.16 2.69
CA MET A 14 5.47 4.32 2.36
C MET A 14 4.06 3.93 1.88
N MET A 15 3.94 2.86 1.08
CA MET A 15 2.70 2.48 0.39
C MET A 15 2.09 1.18 0.91
N GLY A 16 2.80 0.47 1.79
CA GLY A 16 2.34 -0.78 2.37
C GLY A 16 1.13 -0.60 3.27
N LYS A 17 0.48 -1.73 3.56
CA LYS A 17 -0.73 -1.79 4.38
C LYS A 17 -0.43 -2.52 5.69
N ILE A 18 -0.99 -2.03 6.78
CA ILE A 18 -0.95 -2.74 8.06
C ILE A 18 -1.70 -4.07 7.89
N VAL A 19 -1.05 -5.16 8.30
CA VAL A 19 -1.62 -6.51 8.32
C VAL A 19 -2.33 -6.70 9.65
N SER A 20 -3.66 -6.79 9.60
CA SER A 20 -4.50 -7.00 10.78
C SER A 20 -4.55 -8.46 11.23
N ASP A 21 -4.43 -9.39 10.28
CA ASP A 21 -4.50 -10.83 10.51
C ASP A 21 -3.29 -11.50 9.88
N TRP A 22 -2.49 -12.18 10.69
CA TRP A 22 -1.27 -12.86 10.24
C TRP A 22 -1.57 -14.22 9.60
N SER A 23 -2.78 -14.75 9.79
CA SER A 23 -3.21 -16.03 9.23
C SER A 23 -3.59 -15.95 7.74
N GLN A 24 -3.79 -14.74 7.20
CA GLN A 24 -4.17 -14.52 5.80
C GLN A 24 -3.12 -14.97 4.77
N GLY A 25 -1.89 -15.26 5.22
CA GLY A 25 -0.78 -15.68 4.37
C GLY A 25 -0.18 -14.56 3.51
N ILE A 26 0.72 -14.95 2.61
CA ILE A 26 1.44 -14.07 1.68
C ILE A 26 0.73 -14.12 0.30
N ALA A 27 0.59 -12.96 -0.33
CA ALA A 27 -0.01 -12.82 -1.65
C ALA A 27 1.03 -12.79 -2.78
N LYS A 28 0.61 -13.05 -4.01
CA LYS A 28 1.44 -12.74 -5.21
C LYS A 28 1.72 -11.24 -5.33
N THR A 29 0.86 -10.42 -4.72
CA THR A 29 1.02 -8.96 -4.65
C THR A 29 1.88 -8.50 -3.46
N THR A 30 2.25 -9.40 -2.56
CA THR A 30 3.12 -9.09 -1.42
C THR A 30 4.57 -9.03 -1.91
N SER A 31 5.14 -7.82 -1.92
CA SER A 31 6.53 -7.59 -2.34
C SER A 31 7.53 -7.80 -1.21
N GLY A 32 7.05 -7.79 0.04
CA GLY A 32 7.87 -7.83 1.25
C GLY A 32 6.99 -7.57 2.47
N VAL A 33 7.43 -8.06 3.63
CA VAL A 33 6.74 -7.82 4.91
C VAL A 33 7.71 -7.11 5.84
N LEU A 34 7.33 -5.94 6.31
CA LEU A 34 8.10 -5.15 7.27
C LEU A 34 7.53 -5.35 8.66
N ALA A 35 8.40 -5.56 9.65
CA ALA A 35 8.01 -5.70 11.05
C ALA A 35 8.51 -4.48 11.84
N PHE A 36 7.58 -3.69 12.37
CA PHE A 36 7.89 -2.50 13.16
C PHE A 36 7.30 -2.57 14.56
N PRO A 37 7.94 -1.94 15.56
CA PRO A 37 7.29 -1.65 16.85
C PRO A 37 6.01 -0.82 16.67
N LYS A 38 5.03 -0.98 17.56
CA LYS A 38 3.77 -0.21 17.54
C LYS A 38 3.97 1.31 17.55
N ASP A 39 5.00 1.81 18.22
CA ASP A 39 5.31 3.24 18.34
C ASP A 39 6.14 3.80 17.17
N HIS A 40 6.50 2.96 16.20
CA HIS A 40 7.29 3.36 15.03
C HIS A 40 6.57 4.48 14.24
N PHE A 41 7.35 5.43 13.70
CA PHE A 41 6.80 6.60 12.98
C PHE A 41 5.82 6.21 11.85
N ILE A 42 6.22 5.24 11.01
CA ILE A 42 5.41 4.73 9.90
C ILE A 42 4.07 4.15 10.41
N VAL A 43 4.10 3.37 11.48
CA VAL A 43 2.91 2.74 12.08
C VAL A 43 1.96 3.83 12.58
N ARG A 44 2.47 4.77 13.39
CA ARG A 44 1.68 5.90 13.91
C ARG A 44 1.04 6.73 12.79
N MET A 45 1.76 6.99 11.69
CA MET A 45 1.20 7.71 10.54
C MET A 45 0.12 6.88 9.82
N ALA A 46 0.36 5.58 9.63
CA ALA A 46 -0.58 4.67 8.98
C ALA A 46 -1.88 4.45 9.78
N GLU A 47 -1.82 4.43 11.11
CA GLU A 47 -2.98 4.24 11.98
C GLU A 47 -3.89 5.47 12.11
N GLN A 48 -3.42 6.67 11.75
CA GLN A 48 -4.24 7.88 11.84
C GLN A 48 -5.56 7.74 11.08
N THR A 49 -6.67 7.96 11.76
CA THR A 49 -7.99 7.92 11.14
C THR A 49 -8.23 9.18 10.29
N LEU A 50 -9.17 9.10 9.35
CA LEU A 50 -9.54 10.25 8.53
C LEU A 50 -10.06 11.44 9.39
N PRO A 51 -10.94 11.25 10.39
CA PRO A 51 -11.36 12.35 11.27
C PRO A 51 -10.20 13.02 12.01
N GLN A 52 -9.25 12.23 12.54
CA GLN A 52 -8.04 12.76 13.19
C GLN A 52 -7.20 13.56 12.19
N THR A 53 -7.04 13.04 10.97
CA THR A 53 -6.30 13.70 9.89
C THR A 53 -6.92 15.05 9.51
N ILE A 54 -8.25 15.11 9.36
CA ILE A 54 -8.98 16.35 9.05
C ILE A 54 -8.86 17.36 10.19
N LYS A 55 -9.06 16.92 11.44
CA LYS A 55 -8.93 17.80 12.62
C LYS A 55 -7.54 18.40 12.70
N ARG A 56 -6.49 17.58 12.50
CA ARG A 56 -5.10 18.03 12.52
C ARG A 56 -4.75 18.95 11.35
N SER A 57 -5.28 18.69 10.15
CA SER A 57 -5.15 19.60 9.01
C SER A 57 -5.64 21.00 9.38
N LYS A 58 -6.87 21.10 9.90
CA LYS A 58 -7.47 22.39 10.26
C LYS A 58 -6.71 23.13 11.37
N SER A 59 -6.08 22.41 12.30
CA SER A 59 -5.39 23.03 13.44
C SER A 59 -3.90 23.31 13.19
N ALA A 60 -3.22 22.52 12.36
CA ALA A 60 -1.76 22.52 12.25
C ALA A 60 -1.23 22.79 10.83
N CYS A 61 -2.07 22.81 9.79
CA CYS A 61 -1.59 23.15 8.45
C CYS A 61 -1.12 24.60 8.37
N CYS A 62 0.19 24.81 8.18
CA CYS A 62 0.79 26.13 8.00
C CYS A 62 0.61 26.72 6.58
N GLN A 63 -0.20 26.06 5.72
CA GLN A 63 -0.54 26.53 4.38
C GLN A 63 0.66 26.75 3.43
N CYS A 64 1.83 26.17 3.71
CA CYS A 64 2.98 26.23 2.80
C CYS A 64 2.77 25.39 1.53
N PHE A 65 3.76 25.40 0.62
CA PHE A 65 3.70 24.73 -0.69
C PHE A 65 4.49 23.40 -0.74
N ARG A 66 5.18 23.03 0.35
CA ARG A 66 6.15 21.91 0.39
C ARG A 66 5.58 20.57 -0.07
N CYS A 67 4.32 20.27 0.26
CA CYS A 67 3.67 19.02 -0.15
C CYS A 67 3.41 18.95 -1.67
N SER A 68 3.34 20.09 -2.36
CA SER A 68 3.31 20.15 -3.82
C SER A 68 4.70 20.17 -4.42
N ASP A 69 5.62 20.94 -3.85
CA ASP A 69 6.99 21.03 -4.34
C ASP A 69 7.70 19.68 -4.37
N LEU A 70 7.39 18.79 -3.42
CA LEU A 70 7.95 17.44 -3.35
C LEU A 70 7.06 16.37 -4.00
N CYS A 71 5.88 16.70 -4.51
CA CYS A 71 4.97 15.70 -5.07
C CYS A 71 5.54 15.13 -6.38
N PRO A 72 5.83 13.82 -6.48
CA PRO A 72 6.42 13.26 -7.70
C PRO A 72 5.52 13.45 -8.92
N ARG A 73 4.20 13.35 -8.74
CA ARG A 73 3.20 13.56 -9.81
C ARG A 73 3.18 15.02 -10.28
N ASN A 74 3.32 15.99 -9.37
CA ASN A 74 3.44 17.40 -9.75
C ASN A 74 4.75 17.66 -10.50
N LEU A 75 5.86 17.11 -10.00
CA LEU A 75 7.18 17.31 -10.60
C LEU A 75 7.31 16.71 -12.01
N ILE A 76 6.65 15.58 -12.30
CA ILE A 76 6.59 15.06 -13.68
C ILE A 76 5.55 15.79 -14.56
N GLY A 77 4.89 16.83 -14.04
CA GLY A 77 4.05 17.74 -14.80
C GLY A 77 2.53 17.52 -14.68
N HIS A 78 2.02 16.67 -13.78
CA HIS A 78 0.56 16.61 -13.57
C HIS A 78 0.06 17.81 -12.76
N GLU A 79 -1.18 18.25 -13.04
CA GLU A 79 -1.84 19.37 -12.35
C GLU A 79 -2.41 18.97 -10.98
N ILE A 80 -1.56 18.35 -10.17
CA ILE A 80 -1.86 17.98 -8.80
C ILE A 80 -1.10 18.90 -7.85
N TYR A 81 -1.84 19.58 -6.99
CA TYR A 81 -1.29 20.55 -6.05
C TYR A 81 -1.77 20.21 -4.63
N PRO A 82 -1.11 19.27 -3.94
CA PRO A 82 -1.50 18.87 -2.58
C PRO A 82 -1.80 20.03 -1.62
N HIS A 83 -1.04 21.12 -1.66
CA HIS A 83 -1.30 22.26 -0.77
C HIS A 83 -2.68 22.88 -1.02
N MET A 84 -3.11 23.01 -2.28
CA MET A 84 -4.43 23.55 -2.63
C MET A 84 -5.57 22.64 -2.19
N THR A 85 -5.39 21.32 -2.32
CA THR A 85 -6.37 20.33 -1.84
C THR A 85 -6.48 20.35 -0.31
N MET A 86 -5.36 20.57 0.40
CA MET A 86 -5.41 20.78 1.85
C MET A 86 -6.20 22.06 2.18
N ARG A 87 -5.98 23.17 1.46
CA ARG A 87 -6.74 24.42 1.68
C ARG A 87 -8.24 24.26 1.41
N SER A 88 -8.64 23.45 0.41
CA SER A 88 -10.05 23.26 0.11
C SER A 88 -10.83 22.61 1.24
N LEU A 89 -10.18 21.80 2.09
CA LEU A 89 -10.77 21.27 3.32
C LEU A 89 -10.99 22.35 4.39
N ASP A 90 -10.04 23.27 4.52
CA ASP A 90 -10.05 24.29 5.58
C ASP A 90 -11.10 25.37 5.30
N TYR A 91 -11.27 25.75 4.03
CA TYR A 91 -12.22 26.78 3.59
C TYR A 91 -13.59 26.24 3.14
N ASN A 92 -13.85 24.94 3.32
CA ASN A 92 -15.12 24.30 2.96
C ASN A 92 -15.58 24.63 1.52
N GLN A 93 -14.65 24.62 0.57
CA GLN A 93 -14.93 25.02 -0.82
C GLN A 93 -15.98 24.11 -1.47
N ALA A 94 -16.81 24.71 -2.34
CA ALA A 94 -17.83 23.99 -3.10
C ALA A 94 -17.26 22.82 -3.92
N ASP A 95 -17.96 21.70 -3.90
CA ASP A 95 -17.58 20.42 -4.51
C ASP A 95 -18.36 20.21 -5.83
N PRO A 96 -17.72 19.81 -6.96
CA PRO A 96 -16.30 19.53 -7.14
C PRO A 96 -15.50 20.70 -7.71
N SER A 97 -14.52 21.19 -6.95
CA SER A 97 -13.49 22.10 -7.46
C SER A 97 -12.36 21.34 -8.18
N LYS A 98 -11.60 22.04 -9.04
CA LYS A 98 -10.41 21.49 -9.71
C LYS A 98 -9.39 20.88 -8.74
N HIS A 99 -9.32 21.40 -7.51
CA HIS A 99 -8.39 20.94 -6.48
C HIS A 99 -8.84 19.63 -5.84
N ILE A 100 -10.16 19.42 -5.72
CA ILE A 100 -10.74 18.17 -5.23
C ILE A 100 -10.61 17.08 -6.32
N THR A 101 -10.95 17.39 -7.58
CA THR A 101 -10.86 16.40 -8.67
C THR A 101 -9.43 15.98 -9.00
N SER A 102 -8.42 16.77 -8.62
CA SER A 102 -7.00 16.38 -8.74
C SER A 102 -6.65 15.10 -7.94
N ALA A 103 -7.55 14.63 -7.06
CA ALA A 103 -7.45 13.33 -6.40
C ALA A 103 -7.36 12.14 -7.36
N PHE A 104 -7.93 12.25 -8.57
CA PHE A 104 -7.76 11.22 -9.61
C PHE A 104 -6.32 11.09 -10.10
N LEU A 105 -5.51 12.15 -9.99
CA LEU A 105 -4.11 12.18 -10.42
C LEU A 105 -3.14 11.61 -9.38
N CYS A 106 -3.60 11.43 -8.14
CA CYS A 106 -2.77 11.02 -7.02
C CYS A 106 -2.38 9.54 -7.11
N SER A 107 -1.08 9.25 -7.00
CA SER A 107 -0.51 7.89 -7.00
C SER A 107 -0.40 7.26 -5.61
N GLN A 108 -0.85 7.95 -4.55
CA GLN A 108 -0.81 7.46 -3.16
C GLN A 108 0.61 7.11 -2.63
N CYS A 109 1.66 7.70 -3.22
CA CYS A 109 3.06 7.41 -2.86
C CYS A 109 3.49 7.85 -1.44
N GLY A 110 2.74 8.71 -0.76
CA GLY A 110 3.01 9.09 0.64
C GLY A 110 4.09 10.15 0.85
N VAL A 111 4.78 10.63 -0.19
CA VAL A 111 5.82 11.68 -0.06
C VAL A 111 5.29 12.95 0.64
N CYS A 112 4.08 13.38 0.29
CA CYS A 112 3.45 14.55 0.92
C CYS A 112 3.14 14.35 2.41
N GLU A 113 2.93 13.10 2.84
CA GLU A 113 2.56 12.72 4.20
C GLU A 113 3.81 12.46 5.06
N LEU A 114 4.71 11.60 4.57
CA LEU A 114 5.83 11.07 5.34
C LEU A 114 7.09 11.91 5.25
N ILE A 115 7.18 12.83 4.27
CA ILE A 115 8.37 13.65 4.03
C ILE A 115 8.05 15.13 4.03
N ALA A 116 7.00 15.57 3.35
CA ALA A 116 6.70 17.00 3.23
C ALA A 116 6.01 17.57 4.46
N CYS A 117 5.04 16.83 5.01
CA CYS A 117 4.23 17.24 6.15
C CYS A 117 4.50 16.40 7.41
N ASP A 118 5.67 15.76 7.47
CA ASP A 118 6.11 14.88 8.55
C ASP A 118 6.10 15.58 9.91
N PHE A 119 6.60 16.82 9.98
CA PHE A 119 6.69 17.56 11.25
C PHE A 119 5.31 17.94 11.82
N MET A 120 4.37 18.34 10.96
CA MET A 120 3.00 18.66 11.37
C MET A 120 2.10 17.41 11.44
N LEU A 121 2.65 16.23 11.12
CA LEU A 121 1.97 14.94 11.07
C LEU A 121 0.65 15.00 10.27
N LEU A 122 0.70 15.68 9.11
CA LEU A 122 -0.45 15.79 8.21
C LEU A 122 -0.40 14.70 7.16
N SER A 123 -1.57 14.29 6.69
CA SER A 123 -1.69 13.26 5.68
C SER A 123 -2.51 13.75 4.48
N PRO A 124 -1.90 14.55 3.57
CA PRO A 124 -2.54 14.89 2.30
C PRO A 124 -2.88 13.65 1.48
N ARG A 125 -2.08 12.57 1.57
CA ARG A 125 -2.35 11.28 0.90
C ARG A 125 -3.71 10.70 1.29
N LYS A 126 -4.01 10.52 2.59
CA LYS A 126 -5.32 10.01 3.05
C LYS A 126 -6.47 10.94 2.67
N ILE A 127 -6.25 12.25 2.71
CA ILE A 127 -7.24 13.24 2.25
C ILE A 127 -7.56 13.04 0.76
N PHE A 128 -6.54 12.90 -0.08
CA PHE A 128 -6.73 12.57 -1.49
C PHE A 128 -7.44 11.23 -1.69
N ALA A 129 -7.11 10.21 -0.91
CA ALA A 129 -7.79 8.91 -0.97
C ALA A 129 -9.28 9.03 -0.63
N ALA A 130 -9.61 9.81 0.40
CA ALA A 130 -10.99 10.08 0.81
C ALA A 130 -11.75 10.84 -0.29
N TYR A 131 -11.19 11.92 -0.83
CA TYR A 131 -11.80 12.65 -1.94
C TYR A 131 -12.00 11.77 -3.16
N ARG A 132 -11.02 10.96 -3.54
CA ARG A 132 -11.15 10.03 -4.66
C ARG A 132 -12.30 9.06 -4.44
N LYS A 133 -12.44 8.50 -3.23
CA LYS A 133 -13.54 7.60 -2.88
C LYS A 133 -14.90 8.29 -2.98
N GLU A 134 -15.03 9.50 -2.45
CA GLU A 134 -16.27 10.28 -2.51
C GLU A 134 -16.65 10.69 -3.94
N LEU A 135 -15.68 11.12 -4.77
CA LEU A 135 -15.91 11.46 -6.17
C LEU A 135 -16.41 10.26 -6.97
N VAL A 136 -15.79 9.08 -6.77
CA VAL A 136 -16.22 7.83 -7.42
C VAL A 136 -17.62 7.45 -6.96
N LYS A 137 -17.92 7.55 -5.66
CA LYS A 137 -19.26 7.28 -5.11
C LYS A 137 -20.33 8.20 -5.71
N LYS A 138 -19.98 9.46 -6.00
CA LYS A 138 -20.85 10.44 -6.69
C LYS A 138 -20.91 10.25 -8.21
N GLY A 139 -20.21 9.27 -8.78
CA GLY A 139 -20.19 9.01 -10.22
C GLY A 139 -19.40 10.04 -11.04
N VAL A 140 -18.56 10.87 -10.41
CA VAL A 140 -17.75 11.88 -11.10
C VAL A 140 -16.67 11.17 -11.92
N LYS A 141 -16.68 11.39 -13.24
CA LYS A 141 -15.62 10.88 -14.12
C LYS A 141 -14.36 11.73 -13.96
N ASN A 142 -13.19 11.12 -14.18
CA ASN A 142 -11.92 11.82 -14.11
C ASN A 142 -11.85 12.90 -15.22
N PRO A 143 -11.83 14.20 -14.89
CA PRO A 143 -11.77 15.27 -15.89
C PRO A 143 -10.36 15.52 -16.43
N HIS A 144 -9.33 14.89 -15.83
CA HIS A 144 -7.93 15.13 -16.16
C HIS A 144 -7.45 14.18 -17.26
N THR A 145 -7.59 14.59 -18.53
CA THR A 145 -7.30 13.77 -19.73
C THR A 145 -6.06 14.23 -20.50
N ARG A 146 -5.28 15.17 -19.97
CA ARG A 146 -4.10 15.71 -20.65
C ARG A 146 -3.07 14.63 -20.97
N THR A 147 -2.68 14.53 -22.24
CA THR A 147 -1.70 13.57 -22.75
C THR A 147 -0.29 14.14 -22.88
N LYS A 148 -0.18 15.43 -23.22
CA LYS A 148 1.12 16.12 -23.30
C LYS A 148 1.50 16.68 -21.93
N ILE A 149 2.54 16.10 -21.34
CA ILE A 149 3.00 16.45 -20.01
C ILE A 149 4.48 16.78 -20.08
N THR A 150 4.84 17.95 -19.56
CA THR A 150 6.22 18.40 -19.46
C THR A 150 6.62 18.39 -17.99
N PRO A 151 7.70 17.71 -17.60
CA PRO A 151 8.22 17.79 -16.25
C PRO A 151 8.52 19.23 -15.84
N ASN A 152 8.36 19.50 -14.54
CA ASN A 152 8.74 20.78 -13.95
C ASN A 152 10.25 20.98 -14.11
N SER A 153 10.70 22.22 -14.39
CA SER A 153 12.13 22.55 -14.53
C SER A 153 12.96 22.18 -13.30
N GLN A 154 12.34 22.14 -12.12
CA GLN A 154 12.95 21.75 -10.86
C GLN A 154 12.86 20.25 -10.56
N PHE A 155 12.37 19.41 -11.48
CA PHE A 155 12.24 17.95 -11.28
C PHE A 155 13.55 17.33 -10.79
N ALA A 156 14.68 17.69 -11.39
CA ALA A 156 16.00 17.18 -10.99
C ALA A 156 16.41 17.67 -9.58
N ASN A 157 16.18 18.95 -9.30
CA ASN A 157 16.62 19.61 -8.06
C ASN A 157 15.75 19.27 -6.84
N ARG A 158 14.52 18.80 -7.05
CA ARG A 158 13.55 18.49 -5.99
C ARG A 158 13.39 16.99 -5.73
N LYS A 159 14.30 16.16 -6.25
CA LYS A 159 14.35 14.74 -5.90
C LYS A 159 14.70 14.57 -4.43
N ILE A 160 14.09 13.58 -3.80
CA ILE A 160 14.41 13.21 -2.41
C ILE A 160 15.53 12.17 -2.48
N SER A 161 16.62 12.42 -1.76
CA SER A 161 17.71 11.44 -1.68
C SER A 161 17.32 10.24 -0.81
N ILE A 162 17.85 9.07 -1.15
CA ILE A 162 17.59 7.84 -0.38
C ILE A 162 18.05 7.97 1.09
N PRO A 163 19.23 8.52 1.42
CA PRO A 163 19.62 8.71 2.80
C PRO A 163 18.66 9.60 3.60
N MET A 164 18.10 10.64 2.94
CA MET A 164 17.10 11.49 3.57
C MET A 164 15.78 10.72 3.79
N LEU A 165 15.37 9.93 2.81
CA LEU A 165 14.18 9.08 2.94
C LEU A 165 14.32 8.12 4.13
N LEU A 166 15.44 7.41 4.23
CA LEU A 166 15.71 6.50 5.34
C LEU A 166 15.68 7.22 6.68
N LYS A 167 16.31 8.40 6.78
CA LYS A 167 16.32 9.20 8.01
C LYS A 167 14.91 9.67 8.42
N LYS A 168 14.12 10.17 7.47
CA LYS A 168 12.77 10.67 7.72
C LYS A 168 11.79 9.58 8.10
N LEU A 169 11.98 8.38 7.55
CA LEU A 169 11.14 7.22 7.84
C LEU A 169 11.57 6.44 9.07
N ASP A 170 12.59 6.91 9.81
CA ASP A 170 13.19 6.21 10.96
C ASP A 170 13.72 4.80 10.58
N LEU A 171 14.27 4.69 9.36
CA LEU A 171 14.74 3.42 8.79
C LEU A 171 16.25 3.20 8.85
N VAL A 172 17.04 4.23 9.20
CA VAL A 172 18.51 4.14 9.23
C VAL A 172 18.99 3.02 10.14
N LYS A 173 18.30 2.78 11.26
CA LYS A 173 18.62 1.70 12.21
C LYS A 173 18.40 0.28 11.67
N TYR A 174 17.68 0.15 10.56
CA TYR A 174 17.43 -1.13 9.89
C TYR A 174 18.33 -1.32 8.66
N ASP A 175 19.19 -0.36 8.34
CA ASP A 175 20.19 -0.47 7.29
C ASP A 175 21.40 -1.24 7.82
N VAL A 176 21.19 -2.54 8.03
CA VAL A 176 22.16 -3.49 8.57
C VAL A 176 22.35 -4.64 7.59
N GLU A 177 23.54 -5.21 7.59
CA GLU A 177 23.81 -6.41 6.81
C GLU A 177 23.00 -7.58 7.38
N LEU A 178 22.14 -8.16 6.55
CA LEU A 178 21.30 -9.28 6.94
C LEU A 178 22.06 -10.59 6.73
N GLN A 179 22.12 -11.42 7.78
CA GLN A 179 22.59 -12.79 7.63
C GLN A 179 21.47 -13.60 6.98
N TYR A 180 21.71 -14.02 5.73
CA TYR A 180 20.81 -14.93 5.03
C TYR A 180 21.11 -16.36 5.47
N GLU A 181 20.16 -16.99 6.15
CA GLU A 181 20.22 -18.42 6.41
C GLU A 181 19.70 -19.17 5.17
N GLU A 182 20.61 -19.84 4.48
CA GLU A 182 20.25 -20.71 3.35
C GLU A 182 19.51 -21.96 3.83
N GLY A 183 18.45 -22.32 3.11
CA GLY A 183 17.76 -23.60 3.27
C GLY A 183 16.25 -23.49 3.26
N VAL A 184 15.60 -24.65 3.17
CA VAL A 184 14.15 -24.78 3.35
C VAL A 184 13.90 -25.19 4.79
N GLN A 185 13.21 -24.34 5.55
CA GLN A 185 12.76 -24.70 6.88
C GLN A 185 11.66 -25.76 6.77
N PRO A 186 11.77 -26.92 7.45
CA PRO A 186 10.76 -27.96 7.36
C PRO A 186 9.44 -27.49 7.98
N VAL A 187 8.40 -27.38 7.15
CA VAL A 187 7.06 -26.98 7.58
C VAL A 187 6.14 -28.19 7.54
N LYS A 188 5.43 -28.46 8.65
CA LYS A 188 4.49 -29.58 8.75
C LYS A 188 3.14 -29.29 8.11
N LYS A 189 2.83 -28.01 7.88
CA LYS A 189 1.50 -27.56 7.51
C LYS A 189 1.57 -26.22 6.81
N VAL A 190 0.85 -26.08 5.71
CA VAL A 190 0.77 -24.84 4.93
C VAL A 190 -0.67 -24.54 4.53
N ARG A 191 -1.01 -23.25 4.48
CA ARG A 191 -2.25 -22.73 3.90
C ARG A 191 -1.91 -21.86 2.71
N ILE A 192 -2.48 -22.19 1.56
CA ILE A 192 -2.22 -21.51 0.29
C ILE A 192 -3.48 -20.73 -0.10
N PRO A 193 -3.48 -19.40 -0.03
CA PRO A 193 -4.65 -18.60 -0.33
C PRO A 193 -4.91 -18.49 -1.85
N LEU A 194 -6.16 -18.68 -2.27
CA LEU A 194 -6.57 -18.80 -3.68
C LEU A 194 -7.01 -17.47 -4.32
N ASN A 195 -7.18 -16.42 -3.51
CA ASN A 195 -7.72 -15.12 -3.92
C ASN A 195 -6.69 -13.98 -3.82
N LYS A 196 -5.42 -14.29 -3.60
CA LYS A 196 -4.35 -13.32 -3.34
C LYS A 196 -3.51 -13.02 -4.60
N HIS A 197 -4.19 -12.78 -5.71
CA HIS A 197 -3.59 -12.43 -7.00
C HIS A 197 -4.52 -11.50 -7.79
N ALA A 198 -4.00 -10.88 -8.85
CA ALA A 198 -4.82 -10.04 -9.72
C ALA A 198 -5.72 -10.91 -10.61
N GLY A 199 -7.00 -10.56 -10.70
CA GLY A 199 -7.97 -11.23 -11.57
C GLY A 199 -9.04 -12.02 -10.81
N ARG A 200 -9.60 -13.06 -11.45
CA ARG A 200 -10.63 -13.91 -10.84
C ARG A 200 -9.99 -14.85 -9.80
N PRO A 201 -10.69 -15.26 -8.73
CA PRO A 201 -10.17 -16.26 -7.79
C PRO A 201 -9.84 -17.59 -8.46
N ALA A 202 -8.81 -18.28 -7.96
CA ALA A 202 -8.46 -19.62 -8.45
C ALA A 202 -9.41 -20.66 -7.88
N LEU A 203 -9.75 -21.66 -8.71
CA LEU A 203 -10.62 -22.76 -8.34
C LEU A 203 -9.77 -23.97 -7.95
N PRO A 204 -10.08 -24.65 -6.82
CA PRO A 204 -9.41 -25.88 -6.44
C PRO A 204 -9.53 -26.96 -7.53
N GLN A 205 -8.42 -27.65 -7.82
CA GLN A 205 -8.36 -28.80 -8.73
C GLN A 205 -8.09 -30.13 -8.00
N VAL A 206 -7.95 -30.07 -6.67
CA VAL A 206 -7.73 -31.22 -5.80
C VAL A 206 -8.94 -31.46 -4.89
N LYS A 207 -9.00 -32.64 -4.26
CA LYS A 207 -10.04 -33.01 -3.29
C LYS A 207 -9.47 -33.19 -1.88
N THR A 208 -10.28 -32.93 -0.87
CA THR A 208 -9.93 -33.23 0.52
C THR A 208 -9.56 -34.71 0.66
N GLY A 209 -8.42 -34.98 1.28
CA GLY A 209 -7.85 -36.30 1.45
C GLY A 209 -6.89 -36.77 0.35
N GLN A 210 -6.78 -36.04 -0.75
CA GLN A 210 -5.86 -36.35 -1.84
C GLN A 210 -4.40 -36.17 -1.38
N LYS A 211 -3.52 -37.09 -1.76
CA LYS A 211 -2.07 -36.92 -1.60
C LYS A 211 -1.53 -36.09 -2.76
N VAL A 212 -0.70 -35.11 -2.46
CA VAL A 212 -0.04 -34.23 -3.43
C VAL A 212 1.46 -34.24 -3.19
N LYS A 213 2.24 -34.15 -4.26
CA LYS A 213 3.68 -33.89 -4.21
C LYS A 213 3.92 -32.39 -4.31
N MET A 214 5.09 -31.96 -3.83
CA MET A 214 5.54 -30.59 -4.07
C MET A 214 5.53 -30.30 -5.58
N CYS A 215 5.12 -29.09 -5.95
CA CYS A 215 4.93 -28.61 -7.32
C CYS A 215 3.70 -29.15 -8.08
N ASP A 216 2.90 -30.05 -7.50
CA ASP A 216 1.63 -30.44 -8.10
C ASP A 216 0.67 -29.25 -8.20
N ILE A 217 -0.11 -29.16 -9.28
CA ILE A 217 -1.13 -28.12 -9.44
C ILE A 217 -2.29 -28.43 -8.48
N ILE A 218 -2.62 -27.45 -7.62
CA ILE A 218 -3.69 -27.59 -6.62
C ILE A 218 -4.89 -26.70 -6.91
N ALA A 219 -4.69 -25.59 -7.63
CA ALA A 219 -5.76 -24.71 -8.06
C ALA A 219 -5.33 -23.92 -9.30
N SER A 220 -6.29 -23.53 -10.12
CA SER A 220 -6.06 -22.65 -11.27
C SER A 220 -7.25 -21.74 -11.49
N THR A 221 -6.98 -20.56 -12.01
CA THR A 221 -8.03 -19.72 -12.60
C THR A 221 -8.48 -20.27 -13.95
N PRO A 222 -9.73 -20.01 -14.36
CA PRO A 222 -10.19 -20.27 -15.73
C PRO A 222 -9.29 -19.62 -16.79
N ASP A 223 -9.07 -20.30 -17.92
CA ASP A 223 -8.17 -19.85 -18.99
C ASP A 223 -8.65 -18.56 -19.69
N ASP A 224 -9.96 -18.24 -19.60
CA ASP A 224 -10.57 -17.03 -20.16
C ASP A 224 -10.37 -15.78 -19.29
N ALA A 225 -9.69 -15.91 -18.14
CA ALA A 225 -9.55 -14.85 -17.16
C ALA A 225 -8.10 -14.59 -16.79
N LEU A 226 -7.79 -13.31 -16.48
CA LEU A 226 -6.55 -12.98 -15.79
C LEU A 226 -6.53 -13.71 -14.44
N GLY A 227 -5.41 -14.36 -14.12
CA GLY A 227 -5.31 -15.19 -12.94
C GLY A 227 -3.95 -15.82 -12.69
N ALA A 228 -3.92 -16.88 -11.87
CA ALA A 228 -2.71 -17.59 -11.50
C ALA A 228 -2.97 -19.10 -11.28
N VAL A 229 -1.95 -19.89 -11.61
CA VAL A 229 -1.88 -21.32 -11.26
C VAL A 229 -1.17 -21.43 -9.91
N TYR A 230 -1.73 -22.26 -9.03
CA TYR A 230 -1.22 -22.52 -7.70
C TYR A 230 -0.67 -23.93 -7.62
N HIS A 231 0.51 -24.05 -7.03
CA HIS A 231 1.21 -25.31 -6.83
C HIS A 231 1.34 -25.64 -5.35
N ALA A 232 1.37 -26.93 -5.02
CA ALA A 232 1.66 -27.40 -3.67
C ALA A 232 3.08 -26.99 -3.25
N SER A 233 3.20 -26.22 -2.17
CA SER A 233 4.50 -25.78 -1.64
C SER A 233 5.23 -26.87 -0.83
N ILE A 234 4.50 -27.89 -0.38
CA ILE A 234 5.04 -29.09 0.28
C ILE A 234 4.35 -30.35 -0.26
N GLY A 235 5.01 -31.49 -0.16
CA GLY A 235 4.35 -32.78 -0.34
C GLY A 235 3.58 -33.18 0.92
N GLY A 236 2.40 -33.75 0.76
CA GLY A 236 1.54 -34.12 1.89
C GLY A 236 0.15 -34.56 1.46
N LYS A 237 -0.81 -34.45 2.38
CA LYS A 237 -2.23 -34.71 2.17
C LYS A 237 -3.01 -33.40 2.26
N VAL A 238 -3.93 -33.19 1.33
CA VAL A 238 -4.87 -32.07 1.38
C VAL A 238 -5.85 -32.32 2.53
N THR A 239 -5.83 -31.45 3.53
CA THR A 239 -6.60 -31.60 4.77
C THR A 239 -7.86 -30.76 4.78
N GLU A 240 -7.83 -29.58 4.15
CA GLU A 240 -8.97 -28.66 4.04
C GLU A 240 -8.95 -27.95 2.68
N ILE A 241 -10.14 -27.73 2.12
CA ILE A 241 -10.36 -26.91 0.92
C ILE A 241 -11.55 -26.01 1.20
N ASN A 242 -11.39 -24.70 1.02
CA ASN A 242 -12.49 -23.76 1.00
C ASN A 242 -12.31 -22.72 -0.12
N ASN A 243 -13.19 -21.73 -0.20
CA ASN A 243 -13.17 -20.72 -1.26
C ASN A 243 -12.01 -19.71 -1.12
N GLU A 244 -11.31 -19.71 0.01
CA GLU A 244 -10.27 -18.74 0.33
C GLU A 244 -8.87 -19.37 0.33
N TRP A 245 -8.71 -20.62 0.77
CA TRP A 245 -7.43 -21.32 0.83
C TRP A 245 -7.53 -22.85 0.70
N ILE A 246 -6.39 -23.47 0.40
CA ILE A 246 -6.16 -24.92 0.48
C ILE A 246 -5.12 -25.19 1.56
N GLU A 247 -5.38 -26.20 2.40
CA GLU A 247 -4.49 -26.64 3.47
C GLU A 247 -3.83 -27.98 3.12
N ILE A 248 -2.51 -28.06 3.29
CA ILE A 248 -1.71 -29.27 3.08
C ILE A 248 -0.94 -29.59 4.35
N SER A 249 -0.93 -30.85 4.77
CA SER A 249 -0.20 -31.36 5.94
C SER A 249 0.39 -32.74 5.70
#